data_AF-A0A1F3BAL7-F1
#
_entry.id   AF-A0A1F3BAL7-F1
#
_cell.length_a   1.000
_cell.length_b   1.000
_cell.length_c   1.000
_cell.angle_alpha   90.00
_cell.angle_beta   90.00
_cell.angle_gamma   90.00
#
_symmetry.space_group_name_H-M   'P 1'
#
loop_
_entity.id
_entity.type
_entity.pdbx_description
1 polymer ?
#
loop_
_entity_poly.entity_id
_entity_poly.type
_entity_poly.pdbx_seq_one_letter_code
_entity_poly.pdbx_strand_id
1 'polypeptide(L)' 'YLNLVPALRKSPEGYLWSSYDAEADTLYINFKKPSHATDSEITDDDVIIRYEGETVIGITVLHASKR' A
#
# COMPACT_ATOMS: atom_id res chain seq x y z
N TYR A 1 -1.18 -17.05 1.17
CA TYR A 1 -1.79 -16.36 2.33
C TYR A 1 -0.92 -16.33 3.57
N LEU A 2 -0.28 -17.42 4.01
CA LEU A 2 0.61 -17.40 5.18
C LEU A 2 1.77 -16.40 5.08
N ASN A 3 2.24 -16.13 3.86
CA ASN A 3 3.27 -15.12 3.59
C ASN A 3 2.83 -13.67 3.87
N LEU A 4 1.54 -13.40 4.09
CA LEU A 4 1.04 -12.07 4.48
C LEU A 4 1.21 -11.79 5.99
N VAL A 5 1.36 -12.83 6.81
CA VAL A 5 1.46 -12.69 8.28
C VAL A 5 2.64 -11.79 8.70
N PRO A 6 3.85 -11.94 8.13
CA PRO A 6 4.95 -11.03 8.45
C PRO A 6 4.69 -9.58 8.03
N ALA A 7 4.01 -9.37 6.89
CA ALA A 7 3.66 -8.03 6.42
C ALA A 7 2.63 -7.35 7.34
N LEU A 8 1.60 -8.08 7.75
CA LEU A 8 0.60 -7.58 8.70
C LEU A 8 1.22 -7.26 10.07
N ARG A 9 2.15 -8.10 10.56
CA ARG A 9 2.87 -7.84 11.82
C ARG A 9 3.76 -6.60 11.78
N LYS A 10 4.19 -6.17 10.59
CA LYS A 10 5.01 -4.98 10.38
C LYS A 10 4.18 -3.74 10.08
N SER A 11 2.87 -3.85 9.90
CA SER A 11 2.05 -2.67 9.66
C SER A 11 1.95 -1.82 10.94
N PRO A 12 1.95 -0.48 10.83
CA PRO A 12 2.00 0.43 11.98
C PRO A 12 0.94 0.15 13.06
N GLU A 13 -0.28 -0.20 12.67
CA GLU A 13 -1.41 -0.45 13.59
C GLU A 13 -1.84 -1.92 13.65
N GLY A 14 -1.07 -2.85 13.07
CA GLY A 14 -1.44 -4.27 12.99
C GLY A 14 -2.64 -4.56 12.09
N TYR A 15 -3.10 -3.57 11.32
CA TYR A 15 -4.14 -3.68 10.31
C TYR A 15 -3.57 -3.42 8.91
N LEU A 16 -4.20 -4.04 7.91
CA LEU A 16 -3.90 -3.85 6.50
C LEU A 16 -5.20 -4.00 5.71
N TRP A 17 -5.56 -2.99 4.92
CA TRP A 17 -6.69 -3.06 3.99
C TRP A 17 -6.18 -3.02 2.56
N SER A 18 -6.45 -4.07 1.82
CA SER A 18 -6.03 -4.20 0.43
C SER A 18 -7.22 -4.36 -0.53
N SER A 19 -7.11 -3.76 -1.71
CA SER A 19 -8.01 -3.97 -2.84
C SER A 19 -7.20 -4.06 -4.12
N TYR A 20 -7.51 -5.04 -4.96
CA TYR A 20 -6.89 -5.19 -6.27
C TYR A 20 -7.90 -4.77 -7.34
N ASP A 21 -7.48 -3.83 -8.19
CA ASP A 21 -8.20 -3.41 -9.37
C ASP A 21 -7.61 -4.16 -10.58
N ALA A 22 -8.40 -5.08 -11.13
CA ALA A 22 -7.98 -5.93 -12.24
C ALA A 22 -7.95 -5.19 -13.58
N GLU A 23 -8.74 -4.12 -13.75
CA GLU A 23 -8.75 -3.33 -14.99
C GLU A 23 -7.49 -2.48 -15.09
N ALA A 24 -7.09 -1.88 -13.97
CA ALA A 24 -5.87 -1.06 -13.89
C ALA A 24 -4.60 -1.85 -13.56
N ASP A 25 -4.68 -3.17 -13.34
CA ASP A 25 -3.58 -4.03 -12.83
C ASP A 25 -2.85 -3.38 -11.63
N THR A 26 -3.63 -2.95 -10.65
CA THR A 26 -3.14 -2.11 -9.54
C THR A 26 -3.60 -2.65 -8.18
N LEU A 27 -2.67 -2.82 -7.25
CA LEU A 27 -2.93 -3.20 -5.86
C LEU A 27 -2.82 -1.99 -4.93
N TYR A 28 -3.90 -1.67 -4.24
CA TYR A 28 -3.93 -0.65 -3.20
C TYR A 28 -3.78 -1.29 -1.83
N ILE A 29 -2.90 -0.73 -0.99
CA ILE A 29 -2.70 -1.14 0.39
C ILE A 29 -2.83 0.11 1.28
N ASN A 30 -3.62 0.01 2.33
CA ASN A 30 -3.80 1.05 3.35
C ASN A 30 -3.42 0.49 4.71
N PHE A 31 -2.69 1.28 5.49
CA PHE A 31 -2.29 0.96 6.86
C PHE A 31 -3.10 1.74 7.91
N LYS A 32 -3.83 2.78 7.48
CA LYS A 32 -4.71 3.62 8.30
C LYS A 32 -6.08 3.79 7.62
N LYS A 33 -7.15 3.94 8.41
CA LYS A 33 -8.47 4.39 7.93
C LYS A 33 -9.09 5.44 8.87
N PRO A 34 -9.68 6.53 8.33
CA PRO A 34 -9.62 6.95 6.92
C PRO A 34 -8.19 7.33 6.51
N SER A 35 -7.83 7.08 5.25
CA SER A 35 -6.49 7.34 4.71
C SER A 35 -6.53 8.66 3.93
N HIS A 36 -6.03 9.73 4.52
CA HIS A 36 -5.87 11.02 3.85
C HIS A 36 -4.38 11.29 3.65
N ALA A 37 -3.89 11.08 2.42
CA ALA A 37 -2.52 11.39 2.09
C ALA A 37 -2.35 12.91 1.96
N THR A 38 -1.30 13.43 2.57
CA THR A 38 -0.85 14.81 2.34
C THR A 38 0.20 14.88 1.24
N ASP A 39 0.90 13.77 0.99
CA ASP A 39 1.96 13.67 0.00
C ASP A 39 2.08 12.24 -0.57
N SER A 40 2.78 12.11 -1.70
CA SER A 40 3.08 10.83 -2.32
C SER A 40 4.38 10.84 -3.13
N GLU A 41 5.09 9.73 -3.11
CA GLU A 41 6.31 9.51 -3.87
C GLU A 41 6.13 8.33 -4.82
N ILE A 42 6.51 8.49 -6.09
CA ILE A 42 6.61 7.38 -7.03
C ILE A 42 8.07 6.89 -7.06
N THR A 43 8.23 5.57 -6.92
CA THR A 43 9.54 4.91 -6.94
C THR A 43 9.82 4.35 -8.34
N ASP A 44 11.09 4.01 -8.61
CA ASP A 44 11.51 3.33 -9.84
C ASP A 44 10.92 1.91 -9.99
N ASP A 45 10.34 1.38 -8.92
CA ASP A 45 9.67 0.08 -8.87
C ASP A 45 8.18 0.17 -9.21
N ASP A 46 7.68 1.21 -9.89
CA ASP A 46 6.23 1.35 -10.18
C ASP A 46 5.35 1.30 -8.90
N VAL A 47 5.94 1.66 -7.75
CA VAL A 47 5.27 1.71 -6.45
C VAL A 47 5.12 3.16 -6.03
N ILE A 48 3.89 3.54 -5.67
CA ILE A 48 3.57 4.85 -5.08
C ILE A 48 3.43 4.70 -3.58
N ILE A 49 4.26 5.41 -2.82
CA ILE A 49 4.20 5.48 -1.37
C ILE A 49 3.36 6.70 -0.99
N ARG A 50 2.36 6.52 -0.11
CA ARG A 50 1.46 7.58 0.34
C ARG A 50 1.75 7.95 1.78
N TYR A 51 1.90 9.24 2.04
CA TYR A 51 2.29 9.79 3.33
C TYR A 51 1.22 10.71 3.91
N GLU A 52 1.12 10.73 5.24
CA GLU A 52 0.47 11.78 6.03
C GLU A 52 1.52 12.39 6.95
N GLY A 53 1.97 13.60 6.62
CA GLY A 53 3.22 14.13 7.17
C GLY A 53 4.39 13.20 6.84
N GLU A 54 5.11 12.74 7.86
CA GLU A 54 6.25 11.81 7.71
C GLU A 54 5.84 10.33 7.84
N THR A 55 4.55 10.04 8.01
CA THR A 55 4.06 8.67 8.25
C THR A 55 3.57 8.03 6.96
N VAL A 56 4.07 6.83 6.64
CA VAL A 56 3.54 6.03 5.53
C VAL A 56 2.16 5.50 5.90
N ILE A 57 1.12 5.94 5.20
CA ILE A 57 -0.27 5.52 5.43
C ILE A 57 -0.78 4.49 4.42
N GLY A 58 -0.05 4.28 3.32
CA GLY A 58 -0.41 3.28 2.33
C GLY A 58 0.54 3.23 1.14
N ILE A 59 0.29 2.25 0.28
CA ILE A 59 1.09 1.98 -0.91
C ILE A 59 0.15 1.63 -2.06
N THR A 60 0.46 2.08 -3.26
CA THR A 60 -0.17 1.63 -4.51
C THR A 60 0.90 0.94 -5.36
N VAL A 61 0.69 -0.32 -5.69
CA VAL A 61 1.58 -1.10 -6.56
C VAL A 61 0.96 -1.15 -7.95
N LEU A 62 1.59 -0.49 -8.91
CA LEU A 62 1.17 -0.56 -10.30
C LEU A 62 1.75 -1.84 -10.93
N HIS A 63 1.10 -2.31 -11.99
CA HIS A 63 1.52 -3.49 -12.75
C HIS A 63 1.67 -4.73 -11.85
N ALA A 64 0.75 -4.85 -10.89
CA ALA A 64 0.90 -5.78 -9.76
C ALA A 64 0.93 -7.25 -10.20
N SER A 65 0.32 -7.59 -11.34
CA SER A 65 0.38 -8.92 -11.94
C SER A 65 1.78 -9.37 -12.38
N LYS A 66 2.74 -8.45 -12.52
CA LYS A 66 4.13 -8.74 -12.94
C LYS A 66 5.06 -9.06 -11.77
N ARG A 67 4.55 -9.16 -10.54
CA ARG A 67 5.32 -9.35 -9.30
C ARG A 67 5.05 -10.69 -8.63
#